data_AF-A0A318ZMG5-F1
#
_entry.id   AF-A0A318ZMG5-F1
#
_cell.length_a   1.000
_cell.length_b   1.000
_cell.length_c   1.000
_cell.angle_alpha   90.00
_cell.angle_beta   90.00
_cell.angle_gamma   90.00
#
_symmetry.space_group_name_H-M   'P 1'
#
loop_
_entity.id
_entity.type
_entity.pdbx_description
1 polymer ?
#
loop_
_entity_poly.entity_id
_entity_poly.type
_entity_poly.pdbx_seq_one_letter_code
_entity_poly.pdbx_strand_id
1 'polypeptide(L)'
;MEATVSRHSRNASRSSRPRSTTKGPLDQVDDPLGTETVNISSPLRTTALPELFGTSFENLDPLAPDDLPPTVEKDLSFLLRYEVYHSLSQLDIPHALRSEFIVPASSESLPTTLQKLEQLLAEGHFLLAAHLSGTILSSSLLKPTDIRRIFALFYTRLACLQLSGNTIIAAQESKALEDLTSAFYYVEPLPDKSDKGQTYPRHIVPWPLRALAVRLQSIGFGDSRRGIGGLYEIGLEARREILRTDISPAERQLWRERLADLGVRNVNALIEMGDLNAAKQALDSMRMSGMPNDLRTSSKVLLLVLIGDLDSARRLCSEGTETEQGFFNALLSMAEGQYSAAADEWRSLLERERQRPDEAVIQQNLAVCLLYTGHLNEAREVLESLIQKQHSFPSLVYNLSTIYELCSEKAGKLKAELVETVARQPARGDLNLDRPSADFKI
;
A
#
# COMPACT_ATOMS: atom_id res chain seq x y z
N MET A 1 46.93 59.43 34.50
CA MET A 1 46.32 58.44 35.41
C MET A 1 45.29 57.67 34.61
N GLU A 2 45.59 56.38 34.44
CA GLU A 2 44.75 55.21 34.15
C GLU A 2 43.61 55.27 33.11
N ALA A 3 43.82 54.49 32.05
CA ALA A 3 42.81 53.98 31.14
C ALA A 3 42.14 52.73 31.74
N THR A 4 40.81 52.69 31.77
CA THR A 4 40.04 51.48 32.11
C THR A 4 39.25 51.00 30.89
N VAL A 5 39.66 49.83 30.39
CA VAL A 5 39.02 49.11 29.29
C VAL A 5 37.84 48.32 29.84
N SER A 6 36.62 48.72 29.47
CA SER A 6 35.38 48.00 29.77
C SER A 6 35.22 46.79 28.83
N ARG A 7 35.31 45.58 29.38
CA ARG A 7 35.01 44.32 28.68
C ARG A 7 33.50 44.08 28.72
N HIS A 8 32.85 44.05 27.55
CA HIS A 8 31.47 43.58 27.43
C HIS A 8 31.40 42.06 27.68
N SER A 9 30.89 41.68 28.86
CA SER A 9 30.48 40.31 29.17
C SER A 9 29.18 39.97 28.45
N ARG A 10 29.19 38.90 27.65
CA ARG A 10 27.99 38.33 27.01
C ARG A 10 27.03 37.81 28.07
N ASN A 11 25.78 38.26 28.02
CA ASN A 11 24.69 37.74 28.85
C ASN A 11 24.47 36.26 28.52
N ALA A 12 24.79 35.38 29.48
CA ALA A 12 24.42 33.99 29.46
C ALA A 12 22.92 33.87 29.82
N SER A 13 22.07 33.70 28.80
CA SER A 13 20.67 33.39 28.99
C SER A 13 20.53 31.97 29.56
N ARG A 14 20.18 31.87 30.85
CA ARG A 14 19.78 30.61 31.49
C ARG A 14 18.49 30.11 30.85
N SER A 15 18.59 29.00 30.12
CA SER A 15 17.48 28.21 29.59
C SER A 15 16.71 27.57 30.76
N SER A 16 15.65 28.23 31.23
CA SER A 16 14.76 27.72 32.29
C SER A 16 13.41 27.21 31.77
N ARG A 17 13.37 26.64 30.57
CA ARG A 17 12.22 25.84 30.10
C ARG A 17 12.73 24.53 29.52
N PRO A 18 12.21 23.36 29.94
CA PRO A 18 12.53 22.12 29.24
C PRO A 18 12.07 22.27 27.80
N ARG A 19 12.93 21.91 26.83
CA ARG A 19 12.54 21.78 25.42
C ARG A 19 11.32 20.88 25.37
N SER A 20 10.15 21.41 24.98
CA SER A 20 9.02 20.54 24.68
C SER A 20 9.47 19.64 23.54
N THR A 21 9.36 18.33 23.73
CA THR A 21 9.55 17.35 22.67
C THR A 21 8.55 17.70 21.57
N THR A 22 9.02 18.21 20.44
CA THR A 22 8.17 18.46 19.26
C THR A 22 7.87 17.11 18.63
N LYS A 23 6.98 16.34 19.26
CA LYS A 23 6.42 15.13 18.66
C LYS A 23 5.60 15.56 17.46
N GLY A 24 6.03 15.14 16.26
CA GLY A 24 5.35 15.41 15.01
C GLY A 24 3.96 14.78 15.00
N PRO A 25 3.05 15.23 14.11
CA PRO A 25 1.68 14.73 14.06
C PRO A 25 1.52 13.25 13.73
N LEU A 26 2.57 12.59 13.23
CA LEU A 26 2.61 11.15 12.95
C LEU A 26 3.28 10.35 14.08
N ASP A 27 3.80 11.03 15.11
CA ASP A 27 4.41 10.37 16.27
C ASP A 27 3.32 9.91 17.25
N GLN A 28 3.46 8.70 17.80
CA GLN A 28 2.52 8.14 18.76
C GLN A 28 2.49 8.95 20.07
N VAL A 29 1.30 9.13 20.66
CA VAL A 29 1.11 9.80 21.97
C VAL A 29 1.54 8.86 23.10
N ASP A 30 2.18 9.40 24.16
CA ASP A 30 2.45 8.60 25.36
C ASP A 30 1.11 8.38 26.10
N ASP A 31 0.77 7.12 26.37
CA ASP A 31 -0.43 6.75 27.13
C ASP A 31 -0.14 6.84 28.64
N PRO A 32 -0.76 7.78 29.38
CA PRO A 32 -0.53 7.90 30.82
C PRO A 32 -1.14 6.76 31.65
N LEU A 33 -1.79 5.76 31.02
CA LEU A 33 -2.47 4.64 31.69
C LEU A 33 -2.06 3.26 31.16
N GLY A 34 -0.93 3.14 30.47
CA GLY A 34 -0.50 1.87 29.87
C GLY A 34 -0.14 0.78 30.88
N THR A 35 -1.01 -0.22 31.04
CA THR A 35 -0.61 -1.57 31.47
C THR A 35 -0.16 -2.37 30.26
N GLU A 36 1.03 -2.95 30.34
CA GLU A 36 1.62 -3.83 29.33
C GLU A 36 0.83 -5.15 29.18
N THR A 37 0.85 -5.67 27.94
CA THR A 37 0.49 -7.03 27.47
C THR A 37 -0.99 -7.41 27.33
N VAL A 38 -1.37 -7.87 26.12
CA VAL A 38 -1.70 -9.27 25.81
C VAL A 38 -1.40 -9.53 24.33
N ASN A 39 -0.57 -10.55 24.06
CA ASN A 39 -0.35 -11.13 22.73
C ASN A 39 -1.64 -11.81 22.24
N ILE A 40 -2.16 -11.39 21.10
CA ILE A 40 -3.09 -12.19 20.30
C ILE A 40 -2.44 -12.42 18.95
N SER A 41 -1.80 -13.59 18.83
CA SER A 41 -1.31 -14.13 17.58
C SER A 41 -2.51 -14.37 16.65
N SER A 42 -2.61 -13.58 15.58
CA SER A 42 -3.51 -13.89 14.47
C SER A 42 -2.76 -14.80 13.51
N PRO A 43 -3.18 -16.07 13.31
CA PRO A 43 -2.60 -16.88 12.26
C PRO A 43 -2.98 -16.27 10.90
N LEU A 44 -2.05 -16.32 9.94
CA LEU A 44 -2.40 -16.21 8.52
C LEU A 44 -3.53 -17.23 8.27
N ARG A 45 -4.76 -16.74 8.13
CA ARG A 45 -5.87 -17.58 7.68
C ARG A 45 -5.65 -17.84 6.21
N THR A 46 -5.26 -19.07 5.87
CA THR A 46 -5.67 -19.71 4.62
C THR A 46 -7.20 -19.71 4.62
N THR A 47 -7.78 -18.66 4.04
CA THR A 47 -9.22 -18.55 3.89
C THR A 47 -9.63 -19.39 2.69
N ALA A 48 -10.58 -20.30 2.90
CA ALA A 48 -11.39 -20.84 1.82
C ALA A 48 -11.95 -19.67 0.99
N LEU A 49 -12.14 -19.85 -0.32
CA LEU A 49 -12.72 -18.84 -1.20
C LEU A 49 -13.98 -18.26 -0.52
N PRO A 50 -14.00 -16.97 -0.17
CA PRO A 50 -15.16 -16.37 0.48
C PRO A 50 -16.36 -16.55 -0.43
N GLU A 51 -17.52 -16.87 0.14
CA GLU A 51 -18.75 -16.91 -0.64
C GLU A 51 -19.00 -15.51 -1.27
N LEU A 52 -18.98 -15.46 -2.60
CA LEU A 52 -19.06 -14.22 -3.38
C LEU A 52 -20.54 -13.77 -3.42
N PHE A 53 -20.90 -12.76 -2.63
CA PHE A 53 -22.27 -12.24 -2.50
C PHE A 53 -22.39 -10.73 -2.77
N GLY A 54 -21.30 -10.04 -3.09
CA GLY A 54 -21.28 -8.58 -3.24
C GLY A 54 -21.24 -7.81 -1.92
N THR A 55 -21.14 -8.49 -0.77
CA THR A 55 -21.22 -7.88 0.56
C THR A 55 -19.93 -7.17 0.98
N SER A 56 -18.82 -7.39 0.26
CA SER A 56 -17.56 -6.71 0.52
C SER A 56 -17.66 -5.19 0.29
N PHE A 57 -18.56 -4.74 -0.60
CA PHE A 57 -18.75 -3.33 -0.93
C PHE A 57 -19.58 -2.56 0.11
N GLU A 58 -20.19 -3.23 1.09
CA GLU A 58 -20.85 -2.57 2.23
C GLU A 58 -19.87 -2.28 3.37
N ASN A 59 -18.81 -3.06 3.48
CA ASN A 59 -17.97 -3.16 4.69
C ASN A 59 -16.52 -2.71 4.42
N LEU A 60 -16.31 -1.75 3.51
CA LEU A 60 -14.96 -1.28 3.17
C LEU A 60 -14.20 -0.73 4.38
N ASP A 61 -14.90 -0.08 5.30
CA ASP A 61 -14.31 0.46 6.54
C ASP A 61 -15.21 0.10 7.73
N PRO A 62 -14.71 -0.69 8.71
CA PRO A 62 -15.50 -1.10 9.88
C PRO A 62 -15.82 0.04 10.84
N LEU A 63 -15.21 1.23 10.68
CA LEU A 63 -15.51 2.43 11.44
C LEU A 63 -16.30 3.46 10.61
N ALA A 64 -16.69 3.13 9.37
CA ALA A 64 -17.59 3.99 8.61
C ALA A 64 -18.94 4.11 9.33
N PRO A 65 -19.60 5.28 9.28
CA PRO A 65 -20.91 5.45 9.91
C PRO A 65 -21.94 4.50 9.29
N ASP A 66 -22.57 3.66 10.13
CA ASP A 66 -23.56 2.65 9.73
C ASP A 66 -24.86 3.23 9.21
N ASP A 67 -25.30 4.40 9.66
CA ASP A 67 -26.43 5.13 9.09
C ASP A 67 -26.22 6.62 9.29
N LEU A 68 -26.36 7.39 8.20
CA LEU A 68 -26.40 8.84 8.33
C LEU A 68 -27.75 9.27 8.93
N PRO A 69 -27.79 10.38 9.70
CA PRO A 69 -29.04 10.97 10.13
C PRO A 69 -29.98 11.14 8.93
N PRO A 70 -31.29 10.80 9.03
CA PRO A 70 -32.25 11.00 7.93
C PRO A 70 -32.41 12.48 7.54
N THR A 71 -31.91 13.40 8.37
CA THR A 71 -31.89 14.84 8.13
C THR A 71 -30.68 15.31 7.31
N VAL A 72 -29.69 14.46 7.05
CA VAL A 72 -28.43 14.79 6.35
C VAL A 72 -28.29 13.88 5.13
N GLU A 73 -29.02 14.18 4.06
CA GLU A 73 -28.79 13.57 2.75
C GLU A 73 -27.58 14.23 2.09
N LYS A 74 -26.47 13.49 1.94
CA LYS A 74 -25.33 13.91 1.14
C LYS A 74 -25.51 13.35 -0.27
N ASP A 75 -25.52 14.25 -1.25
CA ASP A 75 -25.65 13.90 -2.66
C ASP A 75 -24.25 13.70 -3.30
N LEU A 76 -23.96 12.48 -3.73
CA LEU A 76 -22.73 12.11 -4.43
C LEU A 76 -22.91 12.03 -5.95
N SER A 77 -23.95 12.65 -6.53
CA SER A 77 -24.19 12.69 -7.99
C SER A 77 -22.98 13.14 -8.80
N PHE A 78 -22.07 13.94 -8.23
CA PHE A 78 -20.84 14.35 -8.91
C PHE A 78 -19.89 13.18 -9.21
N LEU A 79 -19.88 12.12 -8.38
CA LEU A 79 -19.13 10.89 -8.63
C LEU A 79 -19.85 9.94 -9.58
N LEU A 80 -21.14 10.13 -9.87
CA LEU A 80 -21.89 9.28 -10.79
C LEU A 80 -21.84 9.75 -12.25
N ARG A 81 -21.11 10.83 -12.50
CA ARG A 81 -20.95 11.43 -13.84
C ARG A 81 -20.00 10.60 -14.68
N TYR A 82 -20.38 10.31 -15.92
CA TYR A 82 -19.57 9.50 -16.83
C TYR A 82 -18.21 10.15 -17.11
N GLU A 83 -18.15 11.49 -17.11
CA GLU A 83 -16.96 12.29 -17.42
C GLU A 83 -15.83 12.09 -16.40
N VAL A 84 -16.14 11.58 -15.21
CA VAL A 84 -15.15 11.23 -14.18
C VAL A 84 -14.33 10.01 -14.63
N TYR A 85 -14.90 9.11 -15.43
CA TYR A 85 -14.35 7.79 -15.71
C TYR A 85 -13.73 7.71 -17.09
N HIS A 86 -12.40 7.56 -17.14
CA HIS A 86 -11.65 7.43 -18.38
C HIS A 86 -11.88 6.05 -18.99
N SER A 87 -11.93 6.01 -20.32
CA SER A 87 -12.00 4.78 -21.09
C SER A 87 -10.72 3.96 -20.94
N LEU A 88 -10.88 2.65 -20.73
CA LEU A 88 -9.77 1.72 -20.55
C LEU A 88 -9.54 0.92 -21.84
N SER A 89 -8.30 0.52 -22.06
CA SER A 89 -7.85 -0.18 -23.26
C SER A 89 -6.99 -1.39 -22.88
N GLN A 90 -7.00 -2.41 -23.72
CA GLN A 90 -6.13 -3.59 -23.62
C GLN A 90 -5.07 -3.65 -24.72
N LEU A 91 -4.87 -2.54 -25.45
CA LEU A 91 -3.88 -2.48 -26.53
C LEU A 91 -2.48 -2.84 -26.03
N ASP A 92 -2.14 -2.36 -24.83
CA ASP A 92 -0.85 -2.61 -24.19
C ASP A 92 -0.79 -3.95 -23.46
N ILE A 93 -1.83 -4.79 -23.51
CA ILE A 93 -1.83 -6.14 -22.94
C ILE A 93 -1.56 -7.16 -24.05
N PRO A 94 -0.68 -8.15 -23.86
CA PRO A 94 -0.43 -9.21 -24.83
C PRO A 94 -1.71 -10.01 -25.14
N HIS A 95 -1.89 -10.41 -26.40
CA HIS A 95 -3.15 -11.04 -26.84
C HIS A 95 -3.59 -12.25 -26.00
N ALA A 96 -2.66 -13.11 -25.58
CA ALA A 96 -2.96 -14.30 -24.78
C ALA A 96 -3.48 -13.98 -23.36
N LEU A 97 -3.26 -12.75 -22.87
CA LEU A 97 -3.70 -12.28 -21.55
C LEU A 97 -4.94 -11.38 -21.63
N ARG A 98 -5.48 -11.14 -22.84
CA ARG A 98 -6.68 -10.31 -23.01
C ARG A 98 -7.93 -11.09 -22.66
N SER A 99 -8.84 -10.41 -21.98
CA SER A 99 -10.16 -10.91 -21.60
C SER A 99 -11.22 -9.87 -21.97
N GLU A 100 -12.41 -10.28 -22.36
CA GLU A 100 -13.45 -9.33 -22.81
C GLU A 100 -13.91 -8.40 -21.69
N PHE A 101 -14.15 -7.12 -22.01
CA PHE A 101 -14.75 -6.18 -21.07
C PHE A 101 -16.21 -6.57 -20.78
N ILE A 102 -16.54 -6.67 -19.50
CA ILE A 102 -17.89 -6.99 -19.05
C ILE A 102 -18.77 -5.74 -19.11
N VAL A 103 -19.81 -5.79 -19.92
CA VAL A 103 -20.88 -4.78 -19.96
C VAL A 103 -22.14 -5.41 -19.35
N PRO A 104 -22.65 -4.88 -18.21
CA PRO A 104 -23.89 -5.37 -17.62
C PRO A 104 -25.06 -5.26 -18.61
N ALA A 105 -25.91 -6.28 -18.67
CA ALA A 105 -27.12 -6.21 -19.48
C ALA A 105 -28.12 -5.20 -18.88
N SER A 106 -28.95 -4.55 -19.71
CA SER A 106 -29.92 -3.54 -19.25
C SER A 106 -30.91 -4.05 -18.21
N SER A 107 -31.10 -5.36 -18.08
CA SER A 107 -31.98 -6.02 -17.11
C SER A 107 -31.23 -6.62 -15.90
N GLU A 108 -29.91 -6.45 -15.81
CA GLU A 108 -29.11 -7.04 -14.76
C GLU A 108 -29.25 -6.27 -13.43
N SER A 109 -29.39 -7.00 -12.33
CA SER A 109 -29.53 -6.41 -11.00
C SER A 109 -28.18 -6.03 -10.42
N LEU A 110 -28.14 -4.95 -9.61
CA LEU A 110 -26.93 -4.50 -8.93
C LEU A 110 -26.21 -5.62 -8.14
N PRO A 111 -26.90 -6.46 -7.32
CA PRO A 111 -26.23 -7.55 -6.61
C PRO A 111 -25.51 -8.55 -7.53
N THR A 112 -26.12 -8.90 -8.66
CA THR A 112 -25.51 -9.81 -9.65
C THR A 112 -24.24 -9.20 -10.23
N THR A 113 -24.27 -7.91 -10.56
CA THR A 113 -23.11 -7.21 -11.11
C THR A 113 -22.00 -7.04 -10.07
N LEU A 114 -22.35 -6.78 -8.80
CA LEU A 114 -21.38 -6.74 -7.70
C LEU A 114 -20.72 -8.11 -7.47
N GLN A 115 -21.48 -9.21 -7.57
CA GLN A 115 -20.91 -10.56 -7.46
C GLN A 115 -19.88 -10.84 -8.57
N LYS A 116 -20.17 -10.45 -9.81
CA LYS A 116 -19.21 -10.53 -10.92
C LYS A 116 -17.96 -9.69 -10.65
N LEU A 117 -18.13 -8.50 -10.08
CA LEU A 117 -17.01 -7.65 -9.70
C LEU A 117 -16.14 -8.31 -8.62
N GLU A 118 -16.73 -8.90 -7.58
CA GLU A 118 -15.95 -9.65 -6.56
C GLU A 118 -15.20 -10.83 -7.18
N GLN A 119 -15.81 -11.54 -8.13
CA GLN A 119 -15.15 -12.63 -8.84
C GLN A 119 -13.91 -12.15 -9.60
N LEU A 120 -14.01 -11.05 -10.36
CA LEU A 120 -12.87 -10.47 -11.07
C LEU A 120 -11.73 -10.08 -10.11
N LEU A 121 -12.08 -9.51 -8.94
CA LEU A 121 -11.10 -9.15 -7.91
C LEU A 121 -10.42 -10.39 -7.32
N ALA A 122 -11.19 -11.45 -7.07
CA ALA A 122 -10.67 -12.72 -6.53
C ALA A 122 -9.78 -13.47 -7.53
N GLU A 123 -10.02 -13.30 -8.83
CA GLU A 123 -9.22 -13.89 -9.91
C GLU A 123 -7.97 -13.06 -10.25
N GLY A 124 -7.95 -11.76 -9.93
CA GLY A 124 -6.84 -10.85 -10.24
C GLY A 124 -6.99 -10.06 -11.54
N HIS A 125 -8.20 -10.00 -12.09
CA HIS A 125 -8.55 -9.20 -13.29
C HIS A 125 -8.80 -7.74 -12.92
N PHE A 126 -7.76 -7.04 -12.48
CA PHE A 126 -7.88 -5.68 -11.97
C PHE A 126 -8.29 -4.65 -13.04
N LEU A 127 -7.81 -4.76 -14.29
CA LEU A 127 -8.24 -3.83 -15.34
C LEU A 127 -9.73 -4.00 -15.67
N LEU A 128 -10.20 -5.25 -15.73
CA LEU A 128 -11.63 -5.54 -15.93
C LEU A 128 -12.48 -5.08 -14.74
N ALA A 129 -12.00 -5.30 -13.52
CA ALA A 129 -12.68 -4.86 -12.30
C ALA A 129 -12.76 -3.32 -12.25
N ALA A 130 -11.70 -2.61 -12.66
CA ALA A 130 -11.72 -1.16 -12.79
C ALA A 130 -12.77 -0.69 -13.83
N HIS A 131 -12.81 -1.35 -15.00
CA HIS A 131 -13.82 -1.07 -16.03
C HIS A 131 -15.24 -1.25 -15.48
N LEU A 132 -15.53 -2.42 -14.92
CA LEU A 132 -16.86 -2.75 -14.41
C LEU A 132 -17.28 -1.80 -13.28
N SER A 133 -16.36 -1.44 -12.37
CA SER A 133 -16.63 -0.46 -11.30
C SER A 133 -17.05 0.90 -11.88
N GLY A 134 -16.36 1.40 -12.92
CA GLY A 134 -16.73 2.65 -13.58
C GLY A 134 -18.06 2.58 -14.32
N THR A 135 -18.36 1.44 -14.94
CA THR A 135 -19.65 1.18 -15.58
C THR A 135 -20.79 1.18 -14.57
N ILE A 136 -20.61 0.56 -13.39
CA ILE A 136 -21.61 0.59 -12.31
C ILE A 136 -21.80 2.04 -11.81
N LEU A 137 -20.70 2.76 -11.55
CA LEU A 137 -20.73 4.13 -11.03
C LEU A 137 -21.39 5.13 -11.98
N SER A 138 -21.28 4.93 -13.30
CA SER A 138 -21.92 5.77 -14.31
C SER A 138 -23.32 5.28 -14.74
N SER A 139 -23.80 4.17 -14.17
CA SER A 139 -25.11 3.61 -14.47
C SER A 139 -26.21 4.19 -13.57
N SER A 140 -27.47 3.93 -13.93
CA SER A 140 -28.63 4.25 -13.09
C SER A 140 -28.90 3.22 -11.98
N LEU A 141 -27.98 2.27 -11.73
CA LEU A 141 -28.15 1.22 -10.72
C LEU A 141 -27.98 1.73 -9.28
N LEU A 142 -27.28 2.85 -9.10
CA LEU A 142 -27.00 3.45 -7.80
C LEU A 142 -27.86 4.69 -7.58
N LYS A 143 -28.31 4.87 -6.34
CA LYS A 143 -28.89 6.15 -5.90
C LYS A 143 -27.75 7.09 -5.51
N PRO A 144 -27.84 8.40 -5.82
CA PRO A 144 -26.81 9.36 -5.42
C PRO A 144 -26.55 9.47 -3.91
N THR A 145 -27.50 8.99 -3.11
CA THR A 145 -27.43 8.93 -1.64
C THR A 145 -26.83 7.61 -1.11
N ASP A 146 -26.45 6.67 -1.98
CA ASP A 146 -25.86 5.38 -1.60
C ASP A 146 -24.36 5.49 -1.31
N ILE A 147 -24.05 6.25 -0.25
CA ILE A 147 -22.71 6.73 0.05
C ILE A 147 -21.69 5.60 0.23
N ARG A 148 -22.07 4.53 0.95
CA ARG A 148 -21.17 3.39 1.20
C ARG A 148 -20.78 2.69 -0.10
N ARG A 149 -21.77 2.33 -0.93
CA ARG A 149 -21.51 1.64 -2.19
C ARG A 149 -20.76 2.51 -3.18
N ILE A 150 -21.11 3.80 -3.28
CA ILE A 150 -20.42 4.73 -4.18
C ILE A 150 -18.94 4.83 -3.81
N PHE A 151 -18.61 5.07 -2.53
CA PHE A 151 -17.21 5.16 -2.12
C PHE A 151 -16.48 3.82 -2.21
N ALA A 152 -17.15 2.70 -1.92
CA ALA A 152 -16.54 1.38 -2.07
C ALA A 152 -16.19 1.07 -3.53
N LEU A 153 -17.11 1.31 -4.46
CA LEU A 153 -16.87 1.13 -5.89
C LEU A 153 -15.81 2.10 -6.42
N PHE A 154 -15.83 3.35 -5.97
CA PHE A 154 -14.83 4.34 -6.37
C PHE A 154 -13.43 3.97 -5.86
N TYR A 155 -13.32 3.52 -4.60
CA TYR A 155 -12.08 2.96 -4.06
C TYR A 155 -11.60 1.76 -4.87
N THR A 156 -12.47 0.79 -5.12
CA THR A 156 -12.15 -0.41 -5.90
C THR A 156 -11.64 -0.04 -7.28
N ARG A 157 -12.30 0.91 -7.96
CA ARG A 157 -11.84 1.40 -9.26
C ARG A 157 -10.43 1.99 -9.17
N LEU A 158 -10.19 2.92 -8.26
CA LEU A 158 -8.88 3.57 -8.11
C LEU A 158 -7.77 2.57 -7.74
N ALA A 159 -8.04 1.65 -6.83
CA ALA A 159 -7.09 0.61 -6.42
C ALA A 159 -6.77 -0.34 -7.59
N CYS A 160 -7.78 -0.78 -8.34
CA CYS A 160 -7.62 -1.63 -9.50
C CYS A 160 -6.84 -0.94 -10.64
N LEU A 161 -7.05 0.35 -10.85
CA LEU A 161 -6.25 1.13 -11.79
C LEU A 161 -4.77 1.19 -11.36
N GLN A 162 -4.48 1.33 -10.07
CA GLN A 162 -3.09 1.25 -9.59
C GLN A 162 -2.48 -0.14 -9.81
N LEU A 163 -3.20 -1.20 -9.45
CA LEU A 163 -2.74 -2.59 -9.57
C LEU A 163 -2.54 -3.04 -11.02
N SER A 164 -3.26 -2.43 -11.97
CA SER A 164 -3.10 -2.66 -13.42
C SER A 164 -2.08 -1.72 -14.08
N GLY A 165 -1.35 -0.89 -13.31
CA GLY A 165 -0.36 0.05 -13.85
C GLY A 165 -0.92 1.37 -14.38
N ASN A 166 -2.23 1.59 -14.33
CA ASN A 166 -2.92 2.79 -14.79
C ASN A 166 -2.95 3.91 -13.73
N THR A 167 -1.81 4.15 -13.07
CA THR A 167 -1.71 5.08 -11.93
C THR A 167 -2.05 6.53 -12.32
N ILE A 168 -1.69 6.96 -13.53
CA ILE A 168 -1.99 8.32 -14.01
C ILE A 168 -3.49 8.54 -14.18
N ILE A 169 -4.21 7.54 -14.69
CA ILE A 169 -5.68 7.58 -14.79
C ILE A 169 -6.28 7.65 -13.39
N ALA A 170 -5.86 6.77 -12.47
CA ALA A 170 -6.31 6.81 -11.07
C ALA A 170 -6.06 8.18 -10.42
N ALA A 171 -4.92 8.80 -10.69
CA ALA A 171 -4.56 10.12 -10.19
C ALA A 171 -5.45 11.24 -10.77
N GLN A 172 -5.87 11.13 -12.03
CA GLN A 172 -6.81 12.07 -12.65
C GLN A 172 -8.22 11.91 -12.07
N GLU A 173 -8.71 10.67 -11.96
CA GLU A 173 -10.06 10.39 -11.46
C GLU A 173 -10.20 10.74 -9.97
N SER A 174 -9.16 10.50 -9.16
CA SER A 174 -9.18 10.84 -7.73
C SER A 174 -9.39 12.33 -7.43
N LYS A 175 -9.19 13.22 -8.42
CA LYS A 175 -9.50 14.66 -8.29
C LYS A 175 -10.99 14.94 -8.20
N ALA A 176 -11.85 14.00 -8.62
CA ALA A 176 -13.30 14.12 -8.44
C ALA A 176 -13.72 14.15 -6.97
N LEU A 177 -12.87 13.67 -6.04
CA LEU A 177 -13.08 13.82 -4.59
C LEU A 177 -12.80 15.24 -4.08
N GLU A 178 -12.30 16.13 -4.93
CA GLU A 178 -11.97 17.52 -4.60
C GLU A 178 -11.17 17.61 -3.28
N ASP A 179 -11.63 18.46 -2.35
CA ASP A 179 -11.05 18.64 -1.04
C ASP A 179 -11.73 17.76 0.01
N LEU A 180 -11.04 16.69 0.42
CA LEU A 180 -11.50 15.78 1.47
C LEU A 180 -11.57 16.44 2.85
N THR A 181 -10.95 17.60 3.06
CA THR A 181 -11.06 18.34 4.33
C THR A 181 -12.31 19.23 4.41
N SER A 182 -13.05 19.34 3.30
CA SER A 182 -14.30 20.11 3.23
C SER A 182 -15.35 19.60 4.22
N ALA A 183 -16.08 20.54 4.83
CA ALA A 183 -17.23 20.24 5.70
C ALA A 183 -18.31 19.38 5.00
N PHE A 184 -18.30 19.32 3.66
CA PHE A 184 -19.13 18.40 2.89
C PHE A 184 -18.97 16.94 3.35
N TYR A 185 -17.75 16.49 3.63
CA TYR A 185 -17.47 15.10 4.01
C TYR A 185 -17.65 14.80 5.49
N TYR A 186 -18.01 15.79 6.30
CA TYR A 186 -18.25 15.63 7.72
C TYR A 186 -19.75 15.64 8.03
N VAL A 187 -20.14 14.75 8.95
CA VAL A 187 -21.51 14.65 9.47
C VAL A 187 -21.44 14.63 11.00
N GLU A 188 -22.30 15.42 11.63
CA GLU A 188 -22.45 15.40 13.09
C GLU A 188 -23.18 14.12 13.52
N PRO A 189 -22.70 13.42 14.56
CA PRO A 189 -23.40 12.25 15.08
C PRO A 189 -24.80 12.63 15.59
N LEU A 190 -25.77 11.74 15.40
CA LEU A 190 -27.09 11.90 16.04
C LEU A 190 -26.89 11.93 17.57
N PRO A 191 -27.57 12.84 18.30
CA PRO A 191 -27.63 12.76 19.75
C PRO A 191 -28.41 11.50 20.12
N ASP A 192 -27.68 10.43 20.43
CA ASP A 192 -28.29 9.18 20.87
C ASP A 192 -28.94 9.39 22.25
N LYS A 193 -30.04 8.69 22.55
CA LYS A 193 -30.80 8.84 23.82
C LYS A 193 -30.06 8.30 25.05
N SER A 194 -28.81 7.86 24.89
CA SER A 194 -27.91 7.55 25.98
C SER A 194 -26.96 8.73 26.19
N ASP A 195 -26.79 9.17 27.44
CA ASP A 195 -25.96 10.32 27.87
C ASP A 195 -24.45 10.20 27.53
N LYS A 196 -24.06 9.37 26.55
CA LYS A 196 -22.71 9.18 26.02
C LYS A 196 -22.64 9.40 24.50
N GLY A 197 -23.42 10.37 24.01
CA GLY A 197 -23.45 10.73 22.60
C GLY A 197 -22.08 11.19 22.07
N GLN A 198 -21.66 10.60 20.96
CA GLN A 198 -20.45 10.99 20.23
C GLN A 198 -20.54 12.47 19.87
N THR A 199 -19.60 13.28 20.35
CA THR A 199 -19.66 14.76 20.19
C THR A 199 -18.89 15.26 18.96
N TYR A 200 -18.15 14.38 18.28
CA TYR A 200 -17.21 14.78 17.22
C TYR A 200 -17.76 14.47 15.82
N PRO A 201 -17.58 15.38 14.84
CA PRO A 201 -18.01 15.15 13.46
C PRO A 201 -17.26 13.95 12.86
N ARG A 202 -18.00 13.08 12.19
CA ARG A 202 -17.48 11.87 11.54
C ARG A 202 -17.29 12.09 10.05
N HIS A 203 -16.20 11.56 9.51
CA HIS A 203 -15.91 11.59 8.09
C HIS A 203 -16.69 10.48 7.37
N ILE A 204 -17.42 10.82 6.30
CA ILE A 204 -18.24 9.84 5.55
C ILE A 204 -17.42 9.00 4.55
N VAL A 205 -16.29 9.53 4.08
CA VAL A 205 -15.38 8.81 3.16
C VAL A 205 -14.61 7.75 3.95
N PRO A 206 -14.66 6.46 3.53
CA PRO A 206 -13.91 5.36 4.16
C PRO A 206 -12.41 5.63 4.26
N TRP A 207 -11.79 5.22 5.37
CA TRP A 207 -10.34 5.38 5.61
C TRP A 207 -9.46 4.88 4.44
N PRO A 208 -9.69 3.68 3.87
CA PRO A 208 -8.87 3.20 2.75
C PRO A 208 -8.89 4.15 1.54
N LEU A 209 -10.06 4.73 1.23
CA LEU A 209 -10.21 5.69 0.15
C LEU A 209 -9.49 7.01 0.46
N ARG A 210 -9.55 7.49 1.70
CA ARG A 210 -8.82 8.70 2.10
C ARG A 210 -7.30 8.54 1.97
N ALA A 211 -6.77 7.44 2.50
CA ALA A 211 -5.34 7.14 2.42
C ALA A 211 -4.86 6.98 0.97
N LEU A 212 -5.68 6.35 0.11
CA LEU A 212 -5.40 6.21 -1.31
C LEU A 212 -5.47 7.55 -2.05
N ALA A 213 -6.50 8.36 -1.79
CA ALA A 213 -6.72 9.65 -2.43
C ALA A 213 -5.58 10.63 -2.15
N VAL A 214 -5.05 10.68 -0.92
CA VAL A 214 -3.88 11.52 -0.58
C VAL A 214 -2.69 11.24 -1.52
N ARG A 215 -2.39 9.95 -1.77
CA ARG A 215 -1.31 9.56 -2.69
C ARG A 215 -1.66 9.92 -4.14
N LEU A 216 -2.86 9.56 -4.60
CA LEU A 216 -3.26 9.76 -5.99
C LEU A 216 -3.38 11.23 -6.37
N GLN A 217 -3.92 12.07 -5.50
CA GLN A 217 -4.01 13.51 -5.72
C GLN A 217 -2.62 14.16 -5.74
N SER A 218 -1.71 13.73 -4.86
CA SER A 218 -0.29 14.15 -4.89
C SER A 218 0.35 13.89 -6.25
N ILE A 219 0.17 12.68 -6.80
CA ILE A 219 0.63 12.31 -8.15
C ILE A 219 -0.08 13.17 -9.22
N GLY A 220 -1.41 13.32 -9.11
CA GLY A 220 -2.22 14.03 -10.10
C GLY A 220 -1.92 15.53 -10.17
N PHE A 221 -1.48 16.14 -9.07
CA PHE A 221 -1.00 17.53 -9.03
C PHE A 221 0.50 17.66 -9.28
N GLY A 222 1.24 16.54 -9.29
CA GLY A 222 2.71 16.54 -9.45
C GLY A 222 3.44 17.18 -8.27
N ASP A 223 2.87 17.13 -7.06
CA ASP A 223 3.42 17.79 -5.87
C ASP A 223 3.47 16.83 -4.67
N SER A 224 4.64 16.23 -4.44
CA SER A 224 4.89 15.29 -3.35
C SER A 224 4.66 15.90 -1.96
N ARG A 225 4.82 17.22 -1.80
CA ARG A 225 4.58 17.90 -0.51
C ARG A 225 3.11 17.88 -0.13
N ARG A 226 2.20 17.90 -1.11
CA ARG A 226 0.76 17.75 -0.86
C ARG A 226 0.44 16.36 -0.34
N GLY A 227 1.11 15.33 -0.85
CA GLY A 227 0.99 13.97 -0.32
C GLY A 227 1.41 13.90 1.15
N ILE A 228 2.58 14.44 1.47
CA ILE A 228 3.09 14.50 2.85
C ILE A 228 2.13 15.28 3.76
N GLY A 229 1.74 16.50 3.37
CA GLY A 229 0.78 17.33 4.11
C GLY A 229 -0.55 16.61 4.35
N GLY A 230 -1.11 15.97 3.33
CA GLY A 230 -2.34 15.19 3.44
C GLY A 230 -2.22 14.03 4.44
N LEU A 231 -1.08 13.32 4.47
CA LEU A 231 -0.82 12.26 5.45
C LEU A 231 -0.76 12.82 6.89
N TYR A 232 -0.15 13.99 7.09
CA TYR A 232 -0.11 14.65 8.39
C TYR A 232 -1.51 15.07 8.87
N GLU A 233 -2.37 15.58 7.98
CA GLU A 233 -3.74 15.98 8.31
C GLU A 233 -4.58 14.78 8.80
N ILE A 234 -4.62 13.68 8.04
CA ILE A 234 -5.35 12.47 8.46
C ILE A 234 -4.67 11.77 9.66
N GLY A 235 -3.37 11.96 9.84
CA GLY A 235 -2.63 11.52 11.03
C GLY A 235 -3.04 12.28 12.31
N LEU A 236 -3.26 13.59 12.22
CA LEU A 236 -3.81 14.40 13.32
C LEU A 236 -5.20 13.93 13.73
N GLU A 237 -6.05 13.59 12.77
CA GLU A 237 -7.35 12.96 13.04
C GLU A 237 -7.17 11.64 13.79
N ALA A 238 -6.37 10.71 13.28
CA ALA A 238 -6.13 9.42 13.93
C ALA A 238 -5.61 9.58 15.37
N ARG A 239 -4.72 10.54 15.64
CA ARG A 239 -4.26 10.84 17.00
C ARG A 239 -5.35 11.38 17.91
N ARG A 240 -6.19 12.28 17.40
CA ARG A 240 -7.35 12.77 18.16
C ARG A 240 -8.28 11.62 18.53
N GLU A 241 -8.55 10.72 17.59
CA GLU A 241 -9.37 9.54 17.83
C GLU A 241 -8.74 8.59 18.86
N ILE A 242 -7.44 8.33 18.82
CA ILE A 242 -6.76 7.48 19.82
C ILE A 242 -6.90 8.05 21.25
N LEU A 243 -6.89 9.38 21.39
CA LEU A 243 -6.95 10.07 22.69
C LEU A 243 -8.36 10.14 23.27
N ARG A 244 -9.38 9.76 22.49
CA ARG A 244 -10.75 9.71 22.98
C ARG A 244 -10.92 8.66 24.07
N THR A 245 -11.64 9.04 25.12
CA THR A 245 -11.94 8.17 26.27
C THR A 245 -13.21 7.35 26.08
N ASP A 246 -14.04 7.73 25.10
CA ASP A 246 -15.37 7.14 24.84
C ASP A 246 -15.35 6.02 23.79
N ILE A 247 -14.22 5.75 23.14
CA ILE A 247 -14.08 4.69 22.14
C ILE A 247 -13.69 3.34 22.76
N SER A 248 -14.12 2.26 22.12
CA SER A 248 -13.78 0.89 22.55
C SER A 248 -12.28 0.61 22.42
N PRO A 249 -11.71 -0.35 23.18
CA PRO A 249 -10.31 -0.72 23.04
C PRO A 249 -10.00 -1.27 21.63
N ALA A 250 -10.94 -1.95 20.98
CA ALA A 250 -10.79 -2.46 19.61
C ALA A 250 -10.73 -1.32 18.58
N GLU A 251 -11.63 -0.34 18.70
CA GLU A 251 -11.61 0.87 17.86
C GLU A 251 -10.31 1.67 18.06
N ARG A 252 -9.87 1.84 19.32
CA ARG A 252 -8.60 2.50 19.63
C ARG A 252 -7.41 1.77 19.01
N GLN A 253 -7.42 0.44 19.03
CA GLN A 253 -6.38 -0.37 18.41
C GLN A 253 -6.34 -0.19 16.89
N LEU A 254 -7.51 -0.18 16.24
CA LEU A 254 -7.61 0.08 14.80
C LEU A 254 -7.08 1.47 14.43
N TRP A 255 -7.35 2.50 15.23
CA TRP A 255 -6.76 3.83 15.00
C TRP A 255 -5.24 3.86 15.17
N ARG A 256 -4.68 3.05 16.10
CA ARG A 256 -3.21 2.89 16.23
C ARG A 256 -2.59 2.20 15.02
N GLU A 257 -3.26 1.19 14.48
CA GLU A 257 -2.84 0.52 13.24
C GLU A 257 -2.85 1.48 12.05
N ARG A 258 -3.93 2.26 11.90
CA ARG A 258 -4.03 3.32 10.90
C ARG A 258 -2.90 4.34 11.01
N LEU A 259 -2.61 4.82 12.22
CA LEU A 259 -1.53 5.78 12.45
C LEU A 259 -0.14 5.17 12.11
N ALA A 260 0.08 3.90 12.43
CA ALA A 260 1.33 3.20 12.07
C ALA A 260 1.49 3.05 10.54
N ASP A 261 0.42 2.68 9.82
CA ASP A 261 0.40 2.62 8.35
C ASP A 261 0.69 4.00 7.72
N LEU A 262 0.09 5.08 8.24
CA LEU A 262 0.40 6.44 7.79
C LEU A 262 1.85 6.83 8.02
N GLY A 263 2.44 6.40 9.13
CA GLY A 263 3.87 6.59 9.40
C GLY A 263 4.73 5.99 8.29
N VAL A 264 4.48 4.72 7.93
CA VAL A 264 5.20 4.02 6.86
C VAL A 264 5.01 4.73 5.51
N ARG A 265 3.78 5.13 5.19
CA ARG A 265 3.46 5.90 3.96
C ARG A 265 4.18 7.23 3.92
N ASN A 266 4.31 7.92 5.05
CA ASN A 266 5.01 9.19 5.13
C ASN A 266 6.51 9.04 4.90
N VAL A 267 7.14 8.01 5.49
CA VAL A 267 8.56 7.71 5.22
C VAL A 267 8.76 7.40 3.74
N ASN A 268 7.89 6.59 3.13
CA ASN A 268 7.93 6.34 1.68
C ASN A 268 7.77 7.62 0.85
N ALA A 269 6.84 8.51 1.21
CA ALA A 269 6.65 9.78 0.51
C ALA A 269 7.87 10.71 0.63
N LEU A 270 8.55 10.71 1.78
CA LEU A 270 9.80 11.46 1.99
C LEU A 270 10.96 10.88 1.17
N ILE A 271 11.05 9.55 1.06
CA ILE A 271 12.02 8.86 0.19
C ILE A 271 11.75 9.23 -1.28
N GLU A 272 10.50 9.15 -1.74
CA GLU A 272 10.10 9.52 -3.11
C GLU A 272 10.40 11.01 -3.40
N MET A 273 10.27 11.89 -2.40
CA MET A 273 10.65 13.31 -2.52
C MET A 273 12.18 13.52 -2.55
N GLY A 274 12.97 12.53 -2.14
CA GLY A 274 14.42 12.61 -2.03
C GLY A 274 14.93 13.24 -0.73
N ASP A 275 14.06 13.53 0.25
CA ASP A 275 14.47 14.02 1.56
C ASP A 275 14.75 12.86 2.52
N LEU A 276 15.89 12.20 2.28
CA LEU A 276 16.32 11.01 3.02
C LEU A 276 16.60 11.31 4.50
N ASN A 277 17.01 12.55 4.82
CA ASN A 277 17.24 12.97 6.20
C ASN A 277 15.94 13.07 6.99
N ALA A 278 14.91 13.70 6.40
CA ALA A 278 13.58 13.74 7.00
C ALA A 278 12.96 12.34 7.08
N ALA A 279 13.15 11.51 6.04
CA ALA A 279 12.69 10.11 6.05
C ALA A 279 13.29 9.32 7.22
N LYS A 280 14.61 9.45 7.44
CA LYS A 280 15.30 8.80 8.57
C LYS A 280 14.79 9.31 9.92
N GLN A 281 14.67 10.63 10.09
CA GLN A 281 14.14 11.20 11.34
C GLN A 281 12.71 10.74 11.63
N ALA A 282 11.86 10.68 10.61
CA ALA A 282 10.49 10.20 10.73
C ALA A 282 10.45 8.69 11.05
N LEU A 283 11.36 7.90 10.51
CA LEU A 283 11.46 6.46 10.81
C LEU A 283 11.91 6.21 12.25
N ASP A 284 12.87 7.01 12.75
CA ASP A 284 13.38 6.95 14.12
C ASP A 284 12.30 7.36 15.15
N SER A 285 11.48 8.37 14.84
CA SER A 285 10.40 8.83 15.71
C SER A 285 9.18 7.89 15.70
N MET A 286 9.05 7.05 14.66
CA MET A 286 7.92 6.17 14.46
C MET A 286 7.89 5.00 15.45
N ARG A 287 6.88 5.02 16.32
CA ARG A 287 6.48 3.88 17.13
C ARG A 287 5.39 3.08 16.39
N MET A 288 5.79 1.98 15.75
CA MET A 288 4.85 1.12 14.99
C MET A 288 4.07 0.15 15.91
N SER A 289 3.63 0.64 17.07
CA SER A 289 3.04 -0.16 18.17
C SER A 289 1.80 -0.98 17.76
N GLY A 290 1.12 -0.60 16.67
CA GLY A 290 -0.03 -1.32 16.12
C GLY A 290 0.33 -2.49 15.20
N MET A 291 1.58 -2.61 14.74
CA MET A 291 1.99 -3.70 13.87
C MET A 291 2.61 -4.87 14.65
N PRO A 292 2.39 -6.13 14.20
CA PRO A 292 3.15 -7.29 14.68
C PRO A 292 4.65 -7.03 14.65
N ASN A 293 5.39 -7.57 15.62
CA ASN A 293 6.80 -7.24 15.80
C ASN A 293 7.63 -7.59 14.55
N ASP A 294 7.38 -8.75 13.94
CA ASP A 294 8.13 -9.25 12.78
C ASP A 294 7.90 -8.38 11.54
N LEU A 295 6.64 -8.00 11.28
CA LEU A 295 6.28 -7.08 10.19
C LEU A 295 6.87 -5.68 10.44
N ARG A 296 6.90 -5.24 11.70
CA ARG A 296 7.49 -3.96 12.08
C ARG A 296 8.99 -3.94 11.81
N THR A 297 9.71 -4.97 12.26
CA THR A 297 11.15 -5.08 12.05
C THR A 297 11.46 -5.13 10.56
N SER A 298 10.76 -6.00 9.82
CA SER A 298 10.92 -6.13 8.38
C SER A 298 10.68 -4.83 7.62
N SER A 299 9.59 -4.12 7.94
CA SER A 299 9.27 -2.83 7.32
C SER A 299 10.34 -1.78 7.61
N LYS A 300 10.84 -1.71 8.86
CA LYS A 300 11.93 -0.79 9.22
C LYS A 300 13.22 -1.10 8.49
N VAL A 301 13.63 -2.37 8.42
CA VAL A 301 14.82 -2.77 7.67
C VAL A 301 14.73 -2.36 6.21
N LEU A 302 13.61 -2.68 5.54
CA LEU A 302 13.41 -2.33 4.14
C LEU A 302 13.42 -0.81 3.89
N LEU A 303 12.80 -0.03 4.79
CA LEU A 303 12.84 1.44 4.70
C LEU A 303 14.26 1.99 4.91
N LEU A 304 15.03 1.43 5.84
CA LEU A 304 16.44 1.82 6.05
C LEU A 304 17.30 1.51 4.81
N VAL A 305 17.07 0.36 4.17
CA VAL A 305 17.74 0.01 2.90
C VAL A 305 17.37 1.01 1.80
N LEU A 306 16.09 1.40 1.66
CA LEU A 306 15.66 2.41 0.70
C LEU A 306 16.23 3.81 0.98
N ILE A 307 16.43 4.15 2.25
CA ILE A 307 17.11 5.39 2.68
C ILE A 307 18.62 5.33 2.39
N GLY A 308 19.20 4.13 2.27
CA GLY A 308 20.64 3.89 2.13
C GLY A 308 21.39 3.81 3.47
N ASP A 309 20.68 3.70 4.60
CA ASP A 309 21.28 3.53 5.93
C ASP A 309 21.46 2.05 6.27
N LEU A 310 22.44 1.44 5.60
CA LEU A 310 22.73 0.01 5.71
C LEU A 310 23.27 -0.38 7.09
N ASP A 311 23.95 0.54 7.79
CA ASP A 311 24.48 0.33 9.13
C ASP A 311 23.36 0.16 10.17
N SER A 312 22.34 1.01 10.10
CA SER A 312 21.18 0.92 10.98
C SER A 312 20.32 -0.29 10.63
N ALA A 313 20.18 -0.60 9.34
CA ALA A 313 19.50 -1.82 8.89
C ALA A 313 20.18 -3.07 9.47
N ARG A 314 21.51 -3.19 9.34
CA ARG A 314 22.30 -4.32 9.85
C ARG A 314 22.17 -4.51 11.36
N ARG A 315 22.20 -3.42 12.13
CA ARG A 315 21.99 -3.46 13.58
C ARG A 315 20.60 -4.01 13.92
N LEU A 316 19.57 -3.52 13.25
CA LEU A 316 18.21 -3.98 13.46
C LEU A 316 18.02 -5.45 13.07
N CYS A 317 18.66 -5.91 11.99
CA CYS A 317 18.63 -7.31 11.58
C CYS A 317 19.25 -8.23 12.64
N SER A 318 20.34 -7.81 13.29
CA SER A 318 21.03 -8.63 14.30
C SER A 318 20.19 -8.95 15.54
N GLU A 319 19.07 -8.25 15.73
CA GLU A 319 18.11 -8.47 16.81
C GLU A 319 16.97 -9.44 16.42
N GLY A 320 16.85 -9.81 15.14
CA GLY A 320 15.82 -10.70 14.61
C GLY A 320 16.13 -12.19 14.77
N THR A 321 15.23 -13.05 14.28
CA THR A 321 15.46 -14.51 14.25
C THR A 321 16.59 -14.89 13.27
N GLU A 322 17.26 -16.04 13.45
CA GLU A 322 18.35 -16.49 12.55
C GLU A 322 17.90 -16.56 11.08
N THR A 323 16.66 -16.96 10.86
CA THR A 323 16.02 -17.02 9.55
C THR A 323 15.85 -15.63 8.92
N GLU A 324 15.29 -14.66 9.66
CA GLU A 324 15.14 -13.28 9.20
C GLU A 324 16.50 -12.62 8.97
N GLN A 325 17.47 -12.90 9.84
CA GLN A 325 18.85 -12.45 9.70
C GLN A 325 19.45 -12.93 8.38
N GLY A 326 19.31 -14.22 8.04
CA GLY A 326 19.81 -14.77 6.78
C GLY A 326 19.24 -14.04 5.55
N PHE A 327 17.93 -13.80 5.54
CA PHE A 327 17.26 -13.09 4.45
C PHE A 327 17.73 -11.63 4.32
N PHE A 328 17.77 -10.87 5.42
CA PHE A 328 18.17 -9.48 5.37
C PHE A 328 19.67 -9.29 5.14
N ASN A 329 20.53 -10.17 5.63
CA ASN A 329 21.96 -10.12 5.36
C ASN A 329 22.22 -10.24 3.86
N ALA A 330 21.58 -11.19 3.18
CA ALA A 330 21.70 -11.35 1.74
C ALA A 330 21.19 -10.12 0.97
N LEU A 331 20.09 -9.49 1.41
CA LEU A 331 19.63 -8.22 0.84
C LEU A 331 20.62 -7.06 1.07
N LEU A 332 21.23 -6.98 2.25
CA LEU A 332 22.24 -5.95 2.55
C LEU A 332 23.49 -6.13 1.69
N SER A 333 23.96 -7.37 1.52
CA SER A 333 25.07 -7.68 0.60
C SER A 333 24.74 -7.27 -0.84
N MET A 334 23.51 -7.49 -1.30
CA MET A 334 23.05 -6.99 -2.61
C MET A 334 23.06 -5.46 -2.68
N ALA A 335 22.58 -4.78 -1.64
CA ALA A 335 22.53 -3.31 -1.57
C ALA A 335 23.94 -2.68 -1.58
N GLU A 336 24.94 -3.37 -1.03
CA GLU A 336 26.35 -2.97 -1.07
C GLU A 336 27.05 -3.31 -2.40
N GLY A 337 26.35 -3.96 -3.35
CA GLY A 337 26.91 -4.41 -4.62
C GLY A 337 27.78 -5.68 -4.52
N GLN A 338 27.76 -6.38 -3.38
CA GLN A 338 28.51 -7.61 -3.14
C GLN A 338 27.75 -8.83 -3.67
N TYR A 339 27.44 -8.84 -4.98
CA TYR A 339 26.56 -9.85 -5.58
C TYR A 339 27.07 -11.29 -5.45
N SER A 340 28.38 -11.52 -5.44
CA SER A 340 28.94 -12.87 -5.23
C SER A 340 28.67 -13.38 -3.81
N ALA A 341 28.88 -12.55 -2.79
CA ALA A 341 28.61 -12.91 -1.41
C ALA A 341 27.11 -13.13 -1.19
N ALA A 342 26.28 -12.22 -1.72
CA ALA A 342 24.83 -12.37 -1.67
C ALA A 342 24.32 -13.66 -2.32
N ALA A 343 24.89 -14.07 -3.46
CA ALA A 343 24.53 -15.34 -4.10
C ALA A 343 24.81 -16.54 -3.19
N ASP A 344 25.95 -16.56 -2.51
CA ASP A 344 26.30 -17.63 -1.57
C ASP A 344 25.40 -17.63 -0.33
N GLU A 345 25.06 -16.44 0.18
CA GLU A 345 24.10 -16.28 1.29
C GLU A 345 22.71 -16.79 0.91
N TRP A 346 22.21 -16.46 -0.29
CA TRP A 346 20.93 -16.96 -0.79
C TRP A 346 20.92 -18.48 -0.98
N ARG A 347 21.97 -19.06 -1.59
CA ARG A 347 22.10 -20.52 -1.73
C ARG A 347 22.10 -21.19 -0.37
N SER A 348 22.89 -20.68 0.56
CA SER A 348 22.98 -21.23 1.90
C SER A 348 21.66 -21.16 2.66
N LEU A 349 20.85 -20.12 2.44
CA LEU A 349 19.51 -20.01 3.01
C LEU A 349 18.56 -21.07 2.44
N LEU A 350 18.58 -21.28 1.11
CA LEU A 350 17.78 -22.32 0.44
C LEU A 350 18.16 -23.75 0.85
N GLU A 351 19.43 -24.00 1.16
CA GLU A 351 19.92 -25.30 1.60
C GLU A 351 19.49 -25.62 3.04
N ARG A 352 19.59 -24.64 3.94
CA ARG A 352 19.29 -24.78 5.36
C ARG A 352 17.80 -24.93 5.63
N GLU A 353 16.97 -24.20 4.88
CA GLU A 353 15.55 -24.08 5.16
C GLU A 353 14.72 -24.43 3.93
N ARG A 354 14.27 -25.69 3.86
CA ARG A 354 13.43 -26.17 2.76
C ARG A 354 11.97 -25.77 2.97
N GLN A 355 11.26 -25.55 1.86
CA GLN A 355 9.81 -25.29 1.83
C GLN A 355 9.38 -24.00 2.52
N ARG A 356 10.16 -22.93 2.35
CA ARG A 356 9.81 -21.62 2.87
C ARG A 356 8.71 -20.97 2.02
N PRO A 357 7.80 -20.18 2.62
CA PRO A 357 6.77 -19.45 1.87
C PRO A 357 7.36 -18.39 0.92
N ASP A 358 8.57 -17.89 1.20
CA ASP A 358 9.29 -16.88 0.42
C ASP A 358 10.38 -17.47 -0.49
N GLU A 359 10.43 -18.80 -0.67
CA GLU A 359 11.42 -19.50 -1.51
C GLU A 359 11.51 -18.89 -2.92
N ALA A 360 10.36 -18.55 -3.52
CA ALA A 360 10.32 -17.96 -4.86
C ALA A 360 10.99 -16.57 -4.93
N VAL A 361 10.88 -15.77 -3.87
CA VAL A 361 11.53 -14.46 -3.77
C VAL A 361 13.03 -14.61 -3.57
N ILE A 362 13.45 -15.60 -2.76
CA ILE A 362 14.87 -15.91 -2.55
C ILE A 362 15.51 -16.38 -3.86
N GLN A 363 14.88 -17.31 -4.59
CA GLN A 363 15.37 -17.80 -5.88
C GLN A 363 15.45 -16.68 -6.93
N GLN A 364 14.48 -15.77 -6.95
CA GLN A 364 14.51 -14.57 -7.80
C GLN A 364 15.72 -13.68 -7.48
N ASN A 365 15.96 -13.38 -6.19
CA ASN A 365 17.09 -12.55 -5.79
C ASN A 365 18.45 -13.22 -6.07
N LEU A 366 18.53 -14.54 -5.88
CA LEU A 366 19.68 -15.34 -6.30
C LEU A 366 19.93 -15.19 -7.81
N ALA A 367 18.91 -15.36 -8.65
CA ALA A 367 19.05 -15.21 -10.09
C ALA A 367 19.51 -13.80 -10.51
N VAL A 368 19.08 -12.75 -9.80
CA VAL A 368 19.60 -11.39 -10.00
C VAL A 368 21.09 -11.32 -9.65
N CYS A 369 21.54 -11.92 -8.55
CA CYS A 369 22.96 -11.98 -8.20
C CYS A 369 23.77 -12.76 -9.23
N LEU A 370 23.24 -13.86 -9.75
CA LEU A 370 23.85 -14.66 -10.81
C LEU A 370 23.99 -13.85 -12.11
N LEU A 371 22.99 -13.04 -12.46
CA LEU A 371 23.08 -12.11 -13.58
C LEU A 371 24.22 -11.11 -13.40
N TYR A 372 24.32 -10.46 -12.25
CA TYR A 372 25.38 -9.48 -11.98
C TYR A 372 26.79 -10.08 -11.90
N THR A 373 26.89 -11.38 -11.62
CA THR A 373 28.17 -12.12 -11.59
C THR A 373 28.49 -12.84 -12.91
N GLY A 374 27.66 -12.68 -13.95
CA GLY A 374 27.89 -13.23 -15.29
C GLY A 374 27.42 -14.68 -15.50
N HIS A 375 26.77 -15.30 -14.50
CA HIS A 375 26.25 -16.67 -14.57
C HIS A 375 24.86 -16.72 -15.22
N LEU A 376 24.75 -16.20 -16.46
CA LEU A 376 23.46 -15.99 -17.14
C LEU A 376 22.66 -17.29 -17.37
N ASN A 377 23.34 -18.40 -17.66
CA ASN A 377 22.66 -19.69 -17.90
C ASN A 377 22.02 -20.23 -16.61
N GLU A 378 22.74 -20.16 -15.49
CA GLU A 378 22.20 -20.57 -14.19
C GLU A 378 21.05 -19.65 -13.76
N ALA A 379 21.21 -18.33 -13.94
CA ALA A 379 20.15 -17.37 -13.67
C ALA A 379 18.89 -17.69 -14.49
N ARG A 380 19.05 -18.01 -15.78
CA ARG A 380 17.95 -18.43 -16.66
C ARG A 380 17.24 -19.66 -16.13
N GLU A 381 17.98 -20.72 -15.81
CA GLU A 381 17.42 -22.00 -15.34
C GLU A 381 16.62 -21.81 -14.04
N VAL A 382 17.13 -21.00 -13.10
CA VAL A 382 16.44 -20.68 -11.84
C VAL A 382 15.11 -19.98 -12.13
N LEU A 383 15.10 -18.95 -12.98
CA LEU A 383 13.87 -18.21 -13.29
C LEU A 383 12.87 -19.03 -14.11
N GLU A 384 13.32 -19.82 -15.08
CA GLU A 384 12.46 -20.74 -15.84
C GLU A 384 11.83 -21.79 -14.92
N SER A 385 12.58 -22.31 -13.94
CA SER A 385 12.06 -23.24 -12.94
C SER A 385 10.94 -22.61 -12.10
N LEU A 386 11.07 -21.34 -11.71
CA LEU A 386 10.01 -20.62 -10.99
C LEU A 386 8.72 -20.50 -11.83
N ILE A 387 8.84 -20.19 -13.13
CA ILE A 387 7.70 -20.15 -14.05
C ILE A 387 7.03 -21.53 -14.15
N GLN A 388 7.82 -22.61 -14.23
CA GLN A 388 7.30 -23.98 -14.27
C GLN A 388 6.57 -24.37 -12.97
N LYS A 389 7.03 -23.87 -11.83
CA LYS A 389 6.35 -23.99 -10.52
C LYS A 389 5.10 -23.10 -10.38
N GLN A 390 4.66 -22.46 -11.47
CA GLN A 390 3.50 -21.55 -11.51
C GLN A 390 3.68 -20.28 -10.67
N HIS A 391 4.91 -19.82 -10.48
CA HIS A 391 5.15 -18.45 -10.04
C HIS A 391 5.22 -17.54 -11.26
N SER A 392 4.66 -16.35 -11.15
CA SER A 392 4.74 -15.37 -12.23
C SER A 392 4.65 -13.94 -11.73
N PHE A 393 5.07 -13.60 -10.51
CA PHE A 393 5.00 -12.19 -10.07
C PHE A 393 5.79 -11.24 -11.01
N PRO A 394 5.43 -9.95 -11.10
CA PRO A 394 5.91 -9.05 -12.16
C PRO A 394 7.44 -8.99 -12.32
N SER A 395 8.19 -8.91 -11.22
CA SER A 395 9.65 -8.85 -11.28
C SER A 395 10.29 -10.13 -11.83
N LEU A 396 9.68 -11.30 -11.64
CA LEU A 396 10.14 -12.58 -12.22
C LEU A 396 10.06 -12.57 -13.73
N VAL A 397 8.90 -12.19 -14.27
CA VAL A 397 8.66 -12.12 -15.72
C VAL A 397 9.59 -11.09 -16.37
N TYR A 398 9.73 -9.92 -15.76
CA TYR A 398 10.60 -8.86 -16.25
C TYR A 398 12.08 -9.27 -16.26
N ASN A 399 12.56 -9.91 -15.18
CA ASN A 399 13.94 -10.35 -15.08
C ASN A 399 14.24 -11.51 -16.04
N LEU A 400 13.32 -12.47 -16.21
CA LEU A 400 13.48 -13.54 -17.19
C LEU A 400 13.49 -13.01 -18.63
N SER A 401 12.62 -12.06 -18.94
CA SER A 401 12.61 -11.37 -20.24
C SER A 401 13.94 -10.64 -20.49
N THR A 402 14.52 -10.03 -19.45
CA THR A 402 15.86 -9.42 -19.50
C THR A 402 16.94 -10.46 -19.79
N ILE A 403 16.92 -11.60 -19.12
CA ILE A 403 17.89 -12.69 -19.37
C ILE A 403 17.78 -13.18 -20.81
N TYR A 404 16.57 -13.36 -21.35
CA TYR A 404 16.38 -13.76 -22.75
C TYR A 404 17.01 -12.78 -23.73
N GLU A 405 16.90 -11.47 -23.49
CA GLU A 405 17.55 -10.44 -24.32
C GLU A 405 19.08 -10.52 -24.25
N LEU A 406 19.64 -10.87 -23.09
CA LEU A 406 21.10 -10.94 -22.89
C LEU A 406 21.72 -12.24 -23.42
N CYS A 407 20.99 -13.35 -23.39
CA CYS A 407 21.57 -14.67 -23.65
C CYS A 407 21.05 -15.38 -24.91
N SER A 408 20.14 -14.78 -25.69
CA SER A 408 19.56 -15.46 -26.86
C SER A 408 19.23 -14.54 -28.03
N GLU A 409 19.68 -14.93 -29.23
CA GLU A 409 19.24 -14.31 -30.50
C GLU A 409 17.74 -14.53 -30.79
N LYS A 410 17.10 -15.49 -30.11
CA LYS A 410 15.67 -15.81 -30.23
C LYS A 410 14.84 -15.17 -29.11
N ALA A 411 15.36 -14.11 -28.46
CA ALA A 411 14.71 -13.45 -27.33
C ALA A 411 13.22 -13.12 -27.58
N GLY A 412 12.88 -12.58 -28.75
CA GLY A 412 11.49 -12.26 -29.10
C GLY A 412 10.55 -13.48 -29.06
N LYS A 413 11.01 -14.64 -29.55
CA LYS A 413 10.23 -15.89 -29.52
C LYS A 413 10.07 -16.40 -28.08
N LEU A 414 11.14 -16.37 -27.29
CA LEU A 414 11.12 -16.81 -25.89
C LEU A 414 10.19 -15.93 -25.03
N LYS A 415 10.21 -14.61 -25.25
CA LYS A 415 9.29 -13.67 -24.58
C LYS A 415 7.83 -13.94 -24.95
N ALA A 416 7.54 -14.22 -26.23
CA ALA A 416 6.19 -14.62 -26.66
C ALA A 416 5.76 -15.96 -26.04
N GLU A 417 6.64 -16.96 -25.98
CA GLU A 417 6.37 -18.25 -25.33
C GLU A 417 6.17 -18.10 -23.81
N LEU A 418 6.87 -17.17 -23.18
CA LEU A 418 6.68 -16.83 -21.77
C LEU A 418 5.29 -16.26 -21.51
N VAL A 419 4.81 -15.34 -22.35
CA VAL A 419 3.43 -14.81 -22.29
C VAL A 419 2.41 -15.95 -22.35
N GLU A 420 2.54 -16.85 -23.33
CA GLU A 420 1.65 -18.01 -23.49
C GLU A 420 1.70 -18.99 -22.32
N THR A 421 2.86 -19.10 -21.67
CA THR A 421 3.03 -19.95 -20.48
C THR A 421 2.35 -19.33 -19.27
N VAL A 422 2.56 -18.03 -19.03
CA VAL A 422 1.93 -17.28 -17.94
C VAL A 422 0.41 -17.26 -18.10
N ALA A 423 -0.10 -17.06 -19.32
CA ALA A 423 -1.54 -17.05 -19.61
C ALA A 423 -2.25 -18.38 -19.29
N ARG A 424 -1.51 -19.49 -19.25
CA ARG A 424 -2.05 -20.84 -18.92
C ARG A 424 -1.96 -21.19 -17.44
N GLN A 425 -1.34 -20.35 -16.62
CA GLN A 425 -1.29 -20.57 -15.18
C GLN A 425 -2.67 -20.33 -14.55
N PRO A 426 -2.98 -21.01 -13.43
CA PRO A 426 -4.25 -20.78 -12.74
C PRO A 426 -4.33 -19.33 -12.23
N ALA A 427 -5.52 -18.75 -12.31
CA ALA A 427 -5.83 -17.45 -11.72
C ALA A 427 -5.59 -17.49 -10.21
N ARG A 428 -4.86 -16.51 -9.69
CA ARG A 428 -4.63 -16.30 -8.27
C ARG A 428 -4.79 -14.81 -7.99
N GLY A 429 -5.70 -14.45 -7.09
CA GLY A 429 -6.04 -13.05 -6.79
C GLY A 429 -4.91 -12.22 -6.18
N ASP A 430 -3.76 -12.82 -5.87
CA ASP A 430 -2.54 -12.14 -5.44
C ASP A 430 -1.72 -11.59 -6.62
N LEU A 431 -2.07 -11.92 -7.87
CA LEU A 431 -1.37 -11.50 -9.07
C LEU A 431 -2.29 -10.73 -10.02
N ASN A 432 -1.77 -9.66 -10.64
CA ASN A 432 -2.47 -9.02 -11.75
C ASN A 432 -2.43 -9.96 -12.97
N LEU A 433 -3.59 -10.34 -13.49
CA LEU A 433 -3.70 -11.13 -14.72
C LEU A 433 -3.68 -10.24 -15.98
N ASP A 434 -4.14 -8.99 -15.85
CA ASP A 434 -4.25 -8.02 -16.92
C ASP A 434 -2.90 -7.28 -17.09
N ARG A 435 -1.85 -8.03 -17.45
CA ARG A 435 -0.47 -7.52 -17.43
C ARG A 435 -0.07 -6.77 -18.69
N PRO A 436 0.61 -5.63 -18.57
CA PRO A 436 1.10 -4.90 -19.73
C PRO A 436 2.27 -5.62 -20.41
N SER A 437 2.41 -5.40 -21.73
CA SER A 437 3.52 -5.85 -22.57
C SER A 437 4.89 -5.41 -22.03
N ALA A 438 4.93 -4.27 -21.31
CA ALA A 438 6.12 -3.77 -20.65
C ALA A 438 6.71 -4.75 -19.63
N ASP A 439 5.88 -5.54 -18.92
CA ASP A 439 6.35 -6.56 -17.96
C ASP A 439 7.14 -7.66 -18.67
N PHE A 440 6.80 -7.95 -19.93
CA PHE A 440 7.46 -8.94 -20.77
C PHE A 440 8.52 -8.32 -21.69
N LYS A 441 8.73 -6.99 -21.64
CA LYS A 441 9.60 -6.25 -22.57
C LYS A 441 9.29 -6.51 -24.05
N ILE A 442 8.03 -6.53 -24.45
CA ILE A 442 7.60 -6.72 -25.85
C ILE A 442 6.90 -5.50 -26.44
#